data_AF-A0A7X2ZAU6-F1
#
_entry.id   AF-A0A7X2ZAU6-F1
#
_cell.length_a   1.000
_cell.length_b   1.000
_cell.length_c   1.000
_cell.angle_alpha   90.00
_cell.angle_beta   90.00
_cell.angle_gamma   90.00
#
_symmetry.space_group_name_H-M   'P 1'
#
loop_
_entity.id
_entity.type
_entity.pdbx_description
1 polymer ?
#
loop_
_entity_poly.entity_id
_entity_poly.type
_entity_poly.pdbx_seq_one_letter_code
_entity_poly.pdbx_strand_id
1 'polypeptide(L)'
;MMRLFVLMIGPTAMILLGLQGLNSMLYTFALFYGWLLLIPLADGLLQKKSTLSENLKQLGFRVHKKNLKYGLILGIVLLVVIPMTVALLRPLLFDVTELKPLLQAWGFSRHAVWYIVILVVVNPLLEEIYWRCYMYRKLEKQLHAGLAIGLTSIFYSLYHLLWLVPMFEWPCDVLAVLLVFMAGLLWGWMYRKQRSLLGGFISHALADGGIVAVYLIYLQ
;
A
#
# COMPACT_ATOMS: atom_id res chain seq x y z
N MET A 1 -12.50 10.24 -18.52
CA MET A 1 -12.13 10.62 -17.14
C MET A 1 -12.91 9.86 -16.06
N MET A 2 -14.25 9.76 -16.14
CA MET A 2 -15.08 9.05 -15.14
C MET A 2 -14.60 7.62 -14.83
N ARG A 3 -14.28 6.81 -15.85
CA ARG A 3 -13.76 5.45 -15.65
C ARG A 3 -12.45 5.40 -14.85
N LEU A 4 -11.53 6.37 -15.04
CA LEU A 4 -10.27 6.40 -14.29
C LEU A 4 -10.49 6.80 -12.83
N PHE A 5 -11.40 7.75 -12.59
CA PHE A 5 -11.74 8.16 -11.24
C PHE A 5 -12.30 6.98 -10.41
N VAL A 6 -13.22 6.19 -10.99
CA VAL A 6 -13.75 4.98 -10.35
C VAL A 6 -12.63 3.99 -9.99
N LEU A 7 -11.67 3.79 -10.89
CA LEU A 7 -10.51 2.93 -10.61
C LEU A 7 -9.62 3.49 -9.50
N MET A 8 -9.45 4.81 -9.40
CA MET A 8 -8.64 5.43 -8.35
C MET A 8 -9.34 5.40 -6.98
N ILE A 9 -10.66 5.59 -6.91
CA ILE A 9 -11.38 5.60 -5.63
C ILE A 9 -11.80 4.19 -5.16
N GLY A 10 -11.84 3.22 -6.06
CA GLY A 10 -12.25 1.84 -5.78
C GLY A 10 -11.57 1.20 -4.57
N PRO A 11 -10.23 1.22 -4.44
CA PRO A 11 -9.54 0.66 -3.28
C PRO A 11 -9.98 1.29 -1.95
N THR A 12 -10.17 2.61 -1.92
CA THR A 12 -10.73 3.33 -0.75
C THR A 12 -12.14 2.88 -0.44
N ALA A 13 -13.00 2.74 -1.45
CA ALA A 13 -14.37 2.27 -1.25
C ALA A 13 -14.41 0.82 -0.71
N MET A 14 -13.51 -0.05 -1.16
CA MET A 14 -13.42 -1.43 -0.67
C MET A 14 -12.97 -1.49 0.79
N ILE A 15 -11.99 -0.67 1.19
CA ILE A 15 -11.57 -0.58 2.59
C ILE A 15 -12.69 0.01 3.45
N LEU A 16 -13.35 1.07 2.99
CA LEU A 16 -14.47 1.68 3.71
C LEU A 16 -15.59 0.66 3.96
N LEU A 17 -15.99 -0.08 2.93
CA LEU A 17 -17.03 -1.10 3.02
C LEU A 17 -16.65 -2.24 3.97
N GLY A 18 -15.43 -2.78 3.84
CA GLY A 18 -14.99 -3.90 4.68
C GLY A 18 -14.75 -3.51 6.14
N LEU A 19 -14.06 -2.39 6.36
CA LEU A 19 -13.58 -2.01 7.68
C LEU A 19 -14.65 -1.28 8.47
N GLN A 20 -15.25 -0.23 7.90
CA GLN A 20 -16.24 0.59 8.62
C GLN A 20 -17.67 0.05 8.43
N GLY A 21 -17.97 -0.52 7.25
CA GLY A 21 -19.28 -1.12 6.98
C GLY A 21 -19.45 -2.49 7.65
N LEU A 22 -18.49 -3.40 7.45
CA LEU A 22 -18.58 -4.79 7.92
C LEU A 22 -17.79 -5.07 9.21
N ASN A 23 -16.98 -4.13 9.70
CA ASN A 23 -16.16 -4.27 10.91
C ASN A 23 -15.29 -5.55 10.91
N SER A 24 -14.75 -5.94 9.75
CA SER A 24 -14.06 -7.22 9.59
C SER A 24 -12.83 -7.13 8.71
N MET A 25 -11.67 -7.44 9.30
CA MET A 25 -10.39 -7.47 8.59
C MET A 25 -10.41 -8.46 7.41
N LEU A 26 -11.06 -9.61 7.57
CA LEU A 26 -11.15 -10.63 6.53
C LEU A 26 -11.88 -10.10 5.28
N TYR A 27 -13.05 -9.48 5.47
CA TYR A 27 -13.81 -8.93 4.35
C TYR A 27 -13.09 -7.73 3.73
N THR A 28 -12.47 -6.88 4.55
CA THR A 28 -11.63 -5.78 4.05
C THR A 28 -10.53 -6.28 3.14
N PHE A 29 -9.78 -7.30 3.57
CA PHE A 29 -8.69 -7.87 2.77
C PHE A 29 -9.21 -8.53 1.50
N ALA A 30 -10.29 -9.30 1.58
CA ALA A 30 -10.90 -9.94 0.42
C ALA A 30 -11.36 -8.92 -0.64
N LEU A 31 -12.05 -7.86 -0.21
CA LEU A 31 -12.54 -6.81 -1.10
C LEU A 31 -11.39 -5.98 -1.69
N PHE A 32 -10.46 -5.53 -0.84
CA PHE A 32 -9.34 -4.68 -1.25
C PHE A 32 -8.39 -5.42 -2.19
N TYR A 33 -7.82 -6.56 -1.76
CA TYR A 33 -6.89 -7.32 -2.60
C TYR A 33 -7.59 -7.94 -3.80
N GLY A 34 -8.86 -8.33 -3.67
CA GLY A 34 -9.70 -8.74 -4.79
C GLY A 34 -9.80 -7.64 -5.85
N TRP A 35 -10.03 -6.39 -5.45
CA TRP A 35 -10.06 -5.25 -6.37
C TRP A 35 -8.69 -5.03 -7.04
N LEU A 36 -7.60 -4.98 -6.26
CA LEU A 36 -6.26 -4.74 -6.80
C LEU A 36 -5.81 -5.83 -7.80
N LEU A 37 -6.28 -7.07 -7.62
CA LEU A 37 -5.92 -8.19 -8.49
C LEU A 37 -6.87 -8.34 -9.68
N LEU A 38 -8.19 -8.41 -9.44
CA LEU A 38 -9.16 -8.80 -10.45
C LEU A 38 -9.38 -7.69 -11.49
N ILE A 39 -9.31 -6.41 -11.09
CA ILE A 39 -9.55 -5.30 -12.00
C ILE A 39 -8.47 -5.19 -13.09
N PRO A 40 -7.15 -5.20 -12.78
CA PRO A 40 -6.13 -5.24 -13.82
C PRO A 40 -6.22 -6.47 -14.72
N LEU A 41 -6.55 -7.64 -14.16
CA LEU A 41 -6.71 -8.88 -14.92
C LEU A 41 -7.89 -8.80 -15.89
N ALA A 42 -9.06 -8.37 -15.41
CA ALA A 42 -10.25 -8.20 -16.24
C ALA A 42 -10.01 -7.17 -17.36
N ASP A 43 -9.40 -6.03 -17.05
CA ASP A 43 -9.10 -5.00 -18.05
C ASP A 43 -8.06 -5.48 -19.09
N GLY A 44 -7.11 -6.35 -18.70
CA GLY A 44 -6.17 -6.99 -19.61
C GLY A 44 -6.82 -8.01 -20.54
N LEU A 45 -7.71 -8.85 -20.01
CA LEU A 45 -8.45 -9.86 -20.79
C LEU A 45 -9.42 -9.21 -21.79
N LEU A 46 -10.11 -8.14 -21.39
CA LEU A 46 -11.03 -7.40 -22.25
C LEU A 46 -10.32 -6.69 -23.42
N GLN A 47 -9.02 -6.39 -23.29
CA GLN A 47 -8.26 -5.71 -24.34
C GLN A 47 -7.90 -6.60 -25.54
N LYS A 48 -8.27 -7.89 -25.57
CA LYS A 48 -8.19 -8.87 -26.70
C LYS A 48 -6.86 -8.95 -27.47
N LYS A 49 -5.82 -8.23 -27.08
CA LYS A 49 -4.56 -8.04 -27.83
C LYS A 49 -3.32 -8.56 -27.12
N SER A 50 -3.46 -9.22 -25.97
CA SER A 50 -2.33 -9.80 -25.25
C SER A 50 -2.70 -11.08 -24.51
N THR A 51 -1.78 -12.04 -24.51
CA THR A 51 -1.89 -13.26 -23.71
C THR A 51 -1.62 -12.95 -22.22
N LEU A 52 -2.10 -13.80 -21.31
CA LEU A 52 -1.82 -13.67 -19.87
C LEU A 52 -0.31 -13.60 -19.60
N SER A 53 0.49 -14.39 -20.32
CA SER A 53 1.96 -14.39 -20.25
C SER A 53 2.58 -13.03 -20.62
N GLU A 54 2.08 -12.38 -21.67
CA GLU A 54 2.56 -11.04 -22.07
C GLU A 54 2.15 -9.97 -21.07
N ASN A 55 0.95 -10.07 -20.49
CA ASN A 55 0.50 -9.16 -19.44
C ASN A 55 1.34 -9.32 -18.16
N LEU A 56 1.67 -10.56 -17.77
CA LEU A 56 2.56 -10.85 -16.65
C LEU A 56 3.99 -10.34 -16.90
N LYS A 57 4.53 -10.50 -18.11
CA LYS A 57 5.83 -9.93 -18.51
C LYS A 57 5.84 -8.39 -18.46
N GLN A 58 4.67 -7.77 -18.61
CA GLN A 58 4.49 -6.32 -18.51
C GLN A 58 4.29 -5.79 -17.08
N LEU A 59 4.25 -6.65 -16.05
CA LEU A 59 4.09 -6.27 -14.64
C LEU A 59 5.31 -5.53 -14.06
N GLY A 60 6.25 -5.05 -14.87
CA GLY A 60 7.36 -4.23 -14.38
C GLY A 60 8.35 -4.96 -13.47
N PHE A 61 8.30 -6.29 -13.35
CA PHE A 61 9.29 -7.10 -12.62
C PHE A 61 10.58 -7.29 -13.41
N ARG A 62 11.18 -6.18 -13.85
CA ARG A 62 12.47 -6.18 -14.54
C ARG A 62 13.58 -5.92 -13.53
N VAL A 63 14.59 -6.79 -13.49
CA VAL A 63 15.78 -6.58 -12.67
C VAL A 63 16.53 -5.34 -13.16
N HIS A 64 16.64 -4.32 -12.29
CA HIS A 64 17.37 -3.10 -12.58
C HIS A 64 18.21 -2.68 -11.36
N LYS A 65 19.54 -2.78 -11.47
CA LYS A 65 20.48 -2.63 -10.34
C LYS A 65 20.28 -1.35 -9.52
N LYS A 66 20.14 -0.18 -10.18
CA LYS A 66 19.91 1.09 -9.46
C LYS A 66 18.57 1.14 -8.73
N ASN A 67 17.53 0.52 -9.30
CA ASN A 67 16.19 0.51 -8.71
C ASN A 67 16.18 -0.38 -7.47
N LEU A 68 16.79 -1.56 -7.56
CA LEU A 68 17.02 -2.44 -6.42
C LEU A 68 17.85 -1.76 -5.32
N LYS A 69 18.94 -1.09 -5.68
CA LYS A 69 19.77 -0.36 -4.71
C LYS A 69 18.98 0.72 -3.98
N TYR A 70 18.24 1.57 -4.71
CA TYR A 70 17.43 2.61 -4.09
C TYR A 70 16.32 2.04 -3.21
N GLY A 71 15.66 0.98 -3.69
CA GLY A 71 14.62 0.29 -2.94
C GLY A 71 15.11 -0.34 -1.66
N LEU A 72 16.27 -1.01 -1.70
CA LEU A 72 16.86 -1.63 -0.53
C LEU A 72 17.31 -0.58 0.50
N ILE A 73 17.99 0.49 0.06
CA ILE A 73 18.42 1.57 0.97
C ILE A 73 17.21 2.22 1.64
N LEU A 74 16.21 2.63 0.84
CA LEU A 74 15.01 3.26 1.36
C LEU A 74 14.24 2.31 2.29
N GLY A 75 14.09 1.05 1.91
CA GLY A 75 13.42 0.03 2.72
C GLY A 75 14.11 -0.22 4.06
N ILE A 76 15.44 -0.34 4.09
CA ILE A 76 16.19 -0.50 5.35
C ILE A 76 16.00 0.73 6.25
N VAL A 77 16.04 1.94 5.67
CA VAL A 77 15.78 3.17 6.42
C VAL A 77 14.37 3.13 7.02
N LEU A 78 13.35 2.78 6.25
CA LEU A 78 11.96 2.70 6.73
C LEU A 78 11.77 1.61 7.80
N LEU A 79 12.35 0.41 7.59
CA LEU A 79 12.32 -0.71 8.53
C LEU A 79 12.87 -0.32 9.91
N VAL A 80 13.88 0.54 9.96
CA VAL A 80 14.49 1.00 11.22
C VAL A 80 13.77 2.22 11.78
N VAL A 81 13.51 3.23 10.95
CA VAL A 81 12.94 4.51 11.39
C VAL A 81 11.52 4.35 11.91
N ILE A 82 10.67 3.54 11.27
CA ILE A 82 9.28 3.35 11.71
C ILE A 82 9.20 2.84 13.18
N PRO A 83 9.78 1.68 13.53
CA PRO A 83 9.73 1.19 14.90
C PRO A 83 10.53 2.09 15.86
N MET A 84 11.61 2.72 15.42
CA MET A 84 12.37 3.66 16.25
C MET A 84 11.54 4.90 16.62
N THR A 85 10.82 5.49 15.67
CA THR A 85 9.91 6.62 15.93
C THR A 85 8.81 6.21 16.90
N VAL A 86 8.23 5.02 16.74
CA VAL A 86 7.24 4.52 17.70
C VAL A 86 7.85 4.32 19.08
N ALA A 87 9.03 3.71 19.18
CA ALA A 87 9.69 3.49 20.47
C ALA A 87 9.94 4.80 21.25
N LEU A 88 10.27 5.89 20.53
CA LEU A 88 10.56 7.19 21.14
C LEU A 88 9.30 8.02 21.44
N LEU A 89 8.26 7.92 20.59
CA LEU A 89 7.11 8.82 20.62
C LEU A 89 5.78 8.12 20.93
N ARG A 90 5.77 6.82 21.26
CA ARG A 90 4.55 6.01 21.46
C ARG A 90 3.43 6.73 22.22
N PRO A 91 3.66 7.37 23.40
CA PRO A 91 2.58 7.99 24.16
C PRO A 91 1.89 9.15 23.44
N LEU A 92 2.52 9.73 22.41
CA LEU A 92 1.94 10.76 21.54
C LEU A 92 1.29 10.16 20.29
N LEU A 93 1.60 8.91 19.95
CA LEU A 93 1.14 8.27 18.71
C LEU A 93 -0.18 7.52 18.91
N PHE A 94 -0.26 6.68 19.96
CA PHE A 94 -1.43 5.84 20.24
C PHE A 94 -1.42 5.30 21.67
N ASP A 95 -2.63 5.05 22.22
CA ASP A 95 -2.80 4.32 23.47
C ASP A 95 -2.94 2.81 23.19
N VAL A 96 -2.04 2.01 23.77
CA VAL A 96 -2.05 0.54 23.66
C VAL A 96 -3.33 -0.06 24.27
N THR A 97 -3.87 0.56 25.32
CA THR A 97 -5.07 0.09 26.01
C THR A 97 -6.34 0.23 25.16
N GLU A 98 -6.35 1.15 24.20
CA GLU A 98 -7.45 1.33 23.25
C GLU A 98 -7.20 0.59 21.93
N LEU A 99 -5.96 0.64 21.43
CA LEU A 99 -5.59 0.06 20.14
C LEU A 99 -5.66 -1.48 20.13
N LYS A 100 -5.26 -2.13 21.24
CA LYS A 100 -5.26 -3.60 21.31
C LYS A 100 -6.70 -4.18 21.24
N PRO A 101 -7.68 -3.69 22.01
CA PRO A 101 -9.09 -4.08 21.84
C PRO A 101 -9.64 -3.79 20.43
N LEU A 102 -9.27 -2.66 19.82
CA LEU A 102 -9.71 -2.34 18.46
C LEU A 102 -9.24 -3.40 17.44
N LEU A 103 -7.96 -3.78 17.50
CA LEU A 103 -7.41 -4.83 16.63
C LEU A 103 -8.06 -6.20 16.87
N GLN A 104 -8.42 -6.50 18.12
CA GLN A 104 -9.17 -7.71 18.46
C GLN A 104 -10.59 -7.68 17.89
N ALA A 105 -11.28 -6.55 17.98
CA ALA A 105 -12.63 -6.36 17.43
C ALA A 105 -12.66 -6.52 15.90
N TRP A 106 -11.63 -6.05 15.20
CA TRP A 106 -11.45 -6.28 13.76
C TRP A 106 -11.07 -7.72 13.40
N GLY A 107 -10.76 -8.57 14.39
CA GLY A 107 -10.39 -9.96 14.20
C GLY A 107 -8.91 -10.18 13.85
N PHE A 108 -8.06 -9.16 13.96
CA PHE A 108 -6.64 -9.25 13.58
C PHE A 108 -5.90 -10.30 14.42
N SER A 109 -6.05 -10.25 15.74
CA SER A 109 -5.30 -11.11 16.67
C SER A 109 -5.58 -12.61 16.49
N ARG A 110 -6.77 -12.99 16.00
CA ARG A 110 -7.14 -14.40 15.79
C ARG A 110 -6.33 -15.06 14.67
N HIS A 111 -5.94 -14.29 13.65
CA HIS A 111 -5.27 -14.79 12.45
C HIS A 111 -3.98 -13.99 12.16
N ALA A 112 -3.34 -13.46 13.20
CA ALA A 112 -2.24 -12.51 13.10
C ALA A 112 -1.11 -12.98 12.18
N VAL A 113 -0.69 -14.25 12.25
CA VAL A 113 0.37 -14.80 11.39
C VAL A 113 0.01 -14.68 9.90
N TRP A 114 -1.23 -15.02 9.53
CA TRP A 114 -1.68 -14.94 8.14
C TRP A 114 -1.77 -13.49 7.67
N TYR A 115 -2.30 -12.60 8.52
CA TYR A 115 -2.38 -11.18 8.18
C TYR A 115 -1.00 -10.52 8.07
N ILE A 116 -0.03 -10.89 8.90
CA ILE A 116 1.36 -10.42 8.80
C ILE A 116 1.97 -10.83 7.46
N VAL A 117 1.80 -12.08 7.03
CA VAL A 117 2.31 -12.54 5.72
C VAL A 117 1.64 -11.77 4.58
N ILE A 118 0.33 -11.55 4.66
CA ILE A 118 -0.41 -10.75 3.69
C ILE A 118 0.15 -9.32 3.64
N LEU A 119 0.31 -8.67 4.79
CA LEU A 119 0.81 -7.30 4.88
C LEU A 119 2.25 -7.17 4.37
N VAL A 120 3.16 -8.08 4.69
CA VAL A 120 4.59 -7.91 4.32
C VAL A 120 4.87 -8.38 2.87
N VAL A 121 4.04 -9.26 2.31
CA VAL A 121 4.31 -9.87 0.98
C VAL A 121 3.25 -9.52 -0.04
N VAL A 122 1.98 -9.82 0.24
CA VAL A 122 0.88 -9.69 -0.73
C VAL A 122 0.52 -8.23 -0.94
N ASN A 123 0.45 -7.45 0.14
CA ASN A 123 0.12 -6.04 0.12
C ASN A 123 1.07 -5.21 -0.76
N PRO A 124 2.39 -5.15 -0.48
CA PRO A 124 3.31 -4.36 -1.27
C PRO A 124 3.36 -4.85 -2.72
N LEU A 125 3.16 -6.16 -2.96
CA LEU A 125 3.11 -6.69 -4.31
C LEU A 125 1.91 -6.15 -5.11
N LEU A 126 0.70 -6.30 -4.57
CA LEU A 126 -0.53 -5.91 -5.25
C LEU A 126 -0.67 -4.40 -5.36
N GLU A 127 -0.29 -3.65 -4.32
CA GLU A 127 -0.35 -2.19 -4.35
C GLU A 127 0.64 -1.60 -5.35
N GLU A 128 1.88 -2.10 -5.42
CA GLU A 128 2.85 -1.63 -6.41
C GLU A 128 2.41 -1.98 -7.85
N ILE A 129 1.87 -3.17 -8.06
CA ILE A 129 1.27 -3.55 -9.36
C ILE A 129 0.12 -2.61 -9.72
N TYR A 130 -0.80 -2.37 -8.79
CA TYR A 130 -1.99 -1.58 -9.07
C TYR A 130 -1.66 -0.10 -9.30
N TRP A 131 -0.92 0.52 -8.39
CA TRP A 131 -0.67 1.95 -8.42
C TRP A 131 0.43 2.33 -9.41
N ARG A 132 1.58 1.65 -9.36
CA ARG A 132 2.79 2.05 -10.11
C ARG A 132 2.82 1.41 -11.49
N CYS A 133 2.30 0.19 -11.65
CA CYS A 133 2.18 -0.38 -12.99
C CYS A 133 0.85 -0.03 -13.65
N TYR A 134 -0.28 -0.46 -13.12
CA TYR A 134 -1.57 -0.38 -13.81
C TYR A 134 -2.11 1.06 -13.93
N MET A 135 -2.32 1.75 -12.81
CA MET A 135 -2.92 3.09 -12.79
C MET A 135 -1.97 4.15 -13.36
N TYR A 136 -0.70 4.14 -12.96
CA TYR A 136 0.30 5.05 -13.52
C TYR A 136 0.39 4.95 -15.05
N ARG A 137 0.46 3.74 -15.62
CA ARG A 137 0.55 3.56 -17.10
C ARG A 137 -0.69 4.05 -17.84
N LYS A 138 -1.86 4.08 -17.19
CA LYS A 138 -3.06 4.68 -17.77
C LYS A 138 -3.00 6.21 -17.73
N LEU A 139 -2.55 6.77 -16.62
CA LEU A 139 -2.45 8.22 -16.43
C LEU A 139 -1.34 8.84 -17.25
N GLU A 140 -0.19 8.17 -17.41
CA GLU A 140 0.95 8.71 -18.19
C GLU A 140 0.65 8.85 -19.70
N LYS A 141 -0.43 8.23 -20.19
CA LYS A 141 -0.91 8.41 -21.57
C LYS A 141 -1.72 9.70 -21.75
N GLN A 142 -2.19 10.29 -20.66
CA GLN A 142 -3.10 11.44 -20.66
C GLN A 142 -2.51 12.67 -19.95
N LEU A 143 -1.56 12.44 -19.05
CA LEU A 143 -0.97 13.45 -18.17
C LEU A 143 0.56 13.37 -18.22
N HIS A 144 1.22 14.48 -17.89
CA HIS A 144 2.66 14.45 -17.72
C HIS A 144 3.06 13.65 -16.46
N ALA A 145 4.31 13.19 -16.43
CA ALA A 145 4.77 12.22 -15.44
C ALA A 145 4.60 12.67 -13.99
N GLY A 146 4.84 13.95 -13.68
CA GLY A 146 4.67 14.53 -12.34
C GLY A 146 3.24 14.41 -11.82
N LEU A 147 2.24 14.87 -12.60
CA LEU A 147 0.83 14.72 -12.23
C LEU A 147 0.40 13.26 -12.10
N ALA A 148 0.87 12.37 -12.97
CA ALA A 148 0.55 10.95 -12.86
C ALA A 148 1.11 10.33 -11.56
N ILE A 149 2.33 10.69 -11.15
CA ILE A 149 2.91 10.28 -9.85
C ILE A 149 2.11 10.87 -8.70
N GLY A 150 1.79 12.17 -8.76
CA GLY A 150 1.03 12.87 -7.72
C GLY A 150 -0.35 12.25 -7.50
N LEU A 151 -1.14 12.08 -8.57
CA LEU A 151 -2.49 11.50 -8.47
C LEU A 151 -2.46 10.06 -7.96
N THR A 152 -1.60 9.20 -8.50
CA THR A 152 -1.49 7.82 -8.00
C THR A 152 -1.09 7.78 -6.53
N SER A 153 -0.22 8.68 -6.08
CA SER A 153 0.21 8.75 -4.69
C SER A 153 -0.87 9.28 -3.76
N ILE A 154 -1.66 10.29 -4.19
CA ILE A 154 -2.79 10.83 -3.42
C ILE A 154 -3.83 9.74 -3.15
N PHE A 155 -4.26 9.02 -4.20
CA PHE A 155 -5.28 7.98 -4.05
C PHE A 155 -4.75 6.72 -3.36
N TYR A 156 -3.45 6.44 -3.50
CA TYR A 156 -2.74 5.43 -2.70
C TYR A 156 -2.77 5.76 -1.20
N SER A 157 -2.44 6.99 -0.81
CA SER A 157 -2.45 7.38 0.61
C SER A 157 -3.86 7.57 1.17
N LEU A 158 -4.86 7.86 0.33
CA LEU A 158 -6.22 8.19 0.77
C LEU A 158 -6.87 7.10 1.63
N TYR A 159 -6.76 5.83 1.25
CA TYR A 159 -7.36 4.73 2.02
C TYR A 159 -6.59 4.41 3.31
N HIS A 160 -5.37 4.92 3.48
CA HIS A 160 -4.65 4.79 4.72
C HIS A 160 -5.25 5.63 5.85
N LEU A 161 -5.96 6.72 5.53
CA LEU A 161 -6.74 7.47 6.53
C LEU A 161 -7.75 6.58 7.25
N LEU A 162 -8.37 5.63 6.54
CA LEU A 162 -9.39 4.75 7.11
C LEU A 162 -8.84 3.79 8.17
N TRP A 163 -7.53 3.48 8.08
CA TRP A 163 -6.81 2.68 9.07
C TRP A 163 -6.20 3.54 10.16
N LEU A 164 -5.60 4.67 9.81
CA LEU A 164 -4.78 5.46 10.73
C LEU A 164 -5.61 6.31 11.67
N VAL A 165 -6.74 6.88 11.22
CA VAL A 165 -7.60 7.73 12.08
C VAL A 165 -8.13 6.97 13.31
N PRO A 166 -8.60 5.72 13.21
CA PRO A 166 -8.99 4.95 14.40
C PRO A 166 -7.82 4.45 15.27
N MET A 167 -6.59 4.45 14.74
CA MET A 167 -5.44 3.81 15.39
C MET A 167 -4.46 4.80 16.04
N PHE A 168 -4.43 6.05 15.58
CA PHE A 168 -3.47 7.07 16.01
C PHE A 168 -4.19 8.31 16.53
N GLU A 169 -3.58 8.97 17.49
CA GLU A 169 -4.05 10.24 18.04
C GLU A 169 -3.94 11.37 17.03
N TRP A 170 -4.85 12.33 17.06
CA TRP A 170 -4.71 13.57 16.31
C TRP A 170 -3.58 14.44 16.90
N PRO A 171 -2.66 15.02 16.11
CA PRO A 171 -2.60 15.05 14.63
C PRO A 171 -1.67 13.99 13.99
N CYS A 172 -1.25 12.97 14.75
CA CYS A 172 -0.30 11.96 14.31
C CYS A 172 -0.84 11.07 13.20
N ASP A 173 -2.15 10.82 13.17
CA ASP A 173 -2.86 10.13 12.10
C ASP A 173 -2.66 10.78 10.71
N VAL A 174 -2.85 12.09 10.61
CA VAL A 174 -2.65 12.86 9.37
C VAL A 174 -1.17 12.94 9.00
N LEU A 175 -0.29 13.15 9.97
CA LEU A 175 1.15 13.15 9.74
C LEU A 175 1.62 11.79 9.18
N ALA A 176 1.11 10.68 9.71
CA ALA A 176 1.41 9.35 9.21
C ALA A 176 0.94 9.16 7.76
N VAL A 177 -0.26 9.63 7.40
CA VAL A 177 -0.75 9.59 6.01
C VAL A 177 0.11 10.45 5.08
N LEU A 178 0.58 11.61 5.53
CA LEU A 178 1.49 12.44 4.74
C LEU A 178 2.81 11.70 4.46
N LEU A 179 3.34 10.96 5.43
CA LEU A 179 4.53 10.13 5.21
C LEU A 179 4.27 8.99 4.22
N VAL A 180 3.09 8.34 4.29
CA VAL A 180 2.66 7.34 3.30
C VAL A 180 2.55 7.95 1.90
N PHE A 181 1.99 9.16 1.79
CA PHE A 181 1.93 9.91 0.53
C PHE A 181 3.33 10.19 -0.02
N MET A 182 4.27 10.65 0.82
CA MET A 182 5.67 10.88 0.42
C MET A 182 6.36 9.60 -0.05
N ALA A 183 6.15 8.47 0.65
CA ALA A 183 6.65 7.16 0.20
C ALA A 183 6.09 6.81 -1.18
N GLY A 184 4.80 7.07 -1.39
CA GLY A 184 4.14 6.87 -2.68
C GLY A 184 4.76 7.68 -3.82
N LEU A 185 5.12 8.94 -3.56
CA LEU A 185 5.82 9.80 -4.53
C LEU A 185 7.21 9.24 -4.87
N LEU A 186 7.96 8.79 -3.85
CA LEU A 186 9.30 8.23 -4.03
C LEU A 186 9.26 6.94 -4.87
N TRP A 187 8.36 6.00 -4.54
CA TRP A 187 8.19 4.77 -5.32
C TRP A 187 7.69 5.04 -6.74
N GLY A 188 6.78 6.01 -6.91
CA GLY A 188 6.33 6.46 -8.23
C GLY A 188 7.47 7.04 -9.08
N TRP A 189 8.34 7.86 -8.48
CA TRP A 189 9.54 8.38 -9.13
C TRP A 189 10.53 7.27 -9.52
N MET A 190 10.79 6.33 -8.62
CA MET A 190 11.64 5.17 -8.89
C MET A 190 11.09 4.37 -10.08
N TYR A 191 9.81 4.00 -10.02
CA TYR A 191 9.18 3.26 -11.11
C TYR A 191 9.26 4.03 -12.43
N ARG A 192 8.96 5.32 -12.45
CA ARG A 192 9.04 6.12 -13.69
C ARG A 192 10.46 6.18 -14.26
N LYS A 193 11.47 6.31 -13.40
CA LYS A 193 12.87 6.46 -13.82
C LYS A 193 13.50 5.15 -14.27
N GLN A 194 13.14 4.02 -13.68
CA GLN A 194 13.77 2.72 -13.98
C GLN A 194 12.86 1.68 -14.61
N ARG A 195 11.55 1.96 -14.73
CA ARG A 195 10.52 1.05 -15.25
C ARG A 195 10.60 -0.34 -14.62
N SER A 196 10.81 -0.35 -13.31
CA SER A 196 10.91 -1.56 -12.49
C SER A 196 10.17 -1.37 -11.17
N LEU A 197 9.35 -2.36 -10.81
CA LEU A 197 8.63 -2.40 -9.53
C LEU A 197 9.48 -2.98 -8.40
N LEU A 198 10.54 -3.73 -8.69
CA LEU A 198 11.24 -4.53 -7.68
C LEU A 198 11.78 -3.68 -6.52
N GLY A 199 12.34 -2.50 -6.82
CA GLY A 199 12.83 -1.58 -5.80
C GLY A 199 11.71 -0.97 -4.96
N GLY A 200 10.59 -0.60 -5.58
CA GLY A 200 9.40 -0.11 -4.86
C GLY A 200 8.85 -1.21 -3.95
N PHE A 201 8.63 -2.40 -4.50
CA PHE A 201 8.19 -3.60 -3.77
C PHE A 201 9.08 -3.93 -2.57
N ILE A 202 10.40 -4.01 -2.74
CA ILE A 202 11.33 -4.30 -1.63
C ILE A 202 11.27 -3.20 -0.57
N SER A 203 11.28 -1.93 -0.98
CA SER A 203 11.18 -0.80 -0.05
C SER A 203 9.88 -0.85 0.75
N HIS A 204 8.78 -1.20 0.08
CA HIS A 204 7.45 -1.24 0.66
C HIS A 204 7.33 -2.42 1.63
N ALA A 205 7.72 -3.62 1.22
CA ALA A 205 7.74 -4.80 2.09
C ALA A 205 8.56 -4.58 3.38
N LEU A 206 9.69 -3.88 3.28
CA LEU A 206 10.50 -3.54 4.46
C LEU A 206 9.84 -2.47 5.34
N ALA A 207 9.12 -1.51 4.76
CA ALA A 207 8.32 -0.54 5.52
C ALA A 207 7.17 -1.24 6.28
N ASP A 208 6.44 -2.12 5.60
CA ASP A 208 5.37 -2.93 6.21
C ASP A 208 5.93 -3.85 7.29
N GLY A 209 7.14 -4.40 7.09
CA GLY A 209 7.88 -5.12 8.12
C GLY A 209 8.18 -4.27 9.36
N GLY A 210 8.50 -2.98 9.18
CA GLY A 210 8.67 -2.03 10.28
C GLY A 210 7.38 -1.80 11.08
N ILE A 211 6.24 -1.71 10.39
CA ILE A 211 4.91 -1.60 11.01
C ILE A 211 4.57 -2.89 11.76
N VAL A 212 4.82 -4.06 11.17
CA VAL A 212 4.61 -5.35 11.84
C VAL A 212 5.51 -5.50 13.06
N ALA A 213 6.76 -5.01 13.02
CA ALA A 213 7.64 -5.03 14.18
C ALA A 213 7.04 -4.24 15.35
N VAL A 214 6.41 -3.09 15.09
CA VAL A 214 5.67 -2.31 16.11
C VAL A 214 4.55 -3.14 16.73
N TYR A 215 3.76 -3.83 15.90
CA TYR A 215 2.69 -4.72 16.38
C TYR A 215 3.24 -5.83 17.29
N LEU A 216 4.30 -6.52 16.88
CA LEU A 216 4.90 -7.62 17.64
C LEU A 216 5.52 -7.15 18.97
N ILE A 217 6.05 -5.93 19.03
CA ILE A 217 6.69 -5.41 20.25
C ILE A 217 5.65 -4.90 21.26
N TYR A 218 4.59 -4.22 20.79
CA TYR A 218 3.70 -3.44 21.67
C TYR A 218 2.25 -3.93 21.74
N LEU A 219 1.76 -4.69 20.76
CA LEU A 219 0.32 -4.92 20.55
C LEU A 219 -0.11 -6.40 20.54
N GLN A 220 0.84 -7.34 20.61
CA GLN A 220 0.55 -8.77 20.82
C GLN A 220 0.00 -9.04 22.22
#